data_AF-A0A0J0UPV7-F1
#
_entry.id   AF-A0A0J0UPV7-F1
#
_cell.length_a   1.000
_cell.length_b   1.000
_cell.length_c   1.000
_cell.angle_alpha   90.00
_cell.angle_beta   90.00
_cell.angle_gamma   90.00
#
_symmetry.space_group_name_H-M   'P 1'
#
loop_
_entity.id
_entity.type
_entity.pdbx_description
1 polymer ?
#
loop_
_entity_poly.entity_id
_entity_poly.type
_entity_poly.pdbx_seq_one_letter_code
_entity_poly.pdbx_strand_id
1 'polypeptide(L)'
;MNPSRRGWATLPLVLALAACGGGGNDTPSPAPPVAGDRIEPYDPSGTAKVATSQQAVSPVVSAQATRTIALGALTAVKGVVSATPGTPLQIGEARSVADTATVAATAALLRWQPTARGTRAAALRFTADGAHGVRLGVLVQSLPEGAVLRFYGEQGAGAMDVRASELQDIAARNARGGADDTTARTYWSPDFSGPQTTLEVEIPAAASPAAVRLSVPRLSHFTLAPAQAEQAFAQKVGESGSCNVDATCRPEFNDQSRSVARMIFVRDDGKSYLCTGTLLNDAASSGTPYILSANHCISTQAVASTLTTDWFYRSGSCGTATVNPAAARVTGGAALLYASATTDTAFMQLNSQAPAGIVYAGSYFGGVGVGTALAGVHHPQGDLQKVSLGSVQRYSTCVDNSCRSSNADDGTFLTLGWQEGTTEGGSSGSAAFVTFGERRYVVGQLLGGTASCAARDGVDYYGRFDTSYRTALRRWLNPTAAN
;
A
#
# COMPACT_ATOMS: atom_id res chain seq x y z
N MET A 1 -6.18 -98.77 2.93
CA MET A 1 -4.99 -98.72 2.03
C MET A 1 -4.31 -97.38 2.23
N ASN A 2 -2.98 -97.41 2.23
CA ASN A 2 -2.03 -96.47 2.83
C ASN A 2 -1.97 -95.09 2.10
N PRO A 3 -1.16 -94.10 2.53
CA PRO A 3 -1.58 -92.93 3.31
C PRO A 3 -1.17 -91.60 2.63
N SER A 4 -1.35 -90.46 3.32
CA SER A 4 -0.27 -89.49 3.64
C SER A 4 -0.71 -88.02 3.66
N ARG A 5 -0.42 -87.39 4.80
CA ARG A 5 -0.36 -85.94 5.03
C ARG A 5 0.95 -85.37 4.50
N ARG A 6 0.96 -84.10 4.07
CA ARG A 6 2.00 -83.05 4.27
C ARG A 6 1.49 -81.79 3.55
N GLY A 7 1.38 -80.63 4.21
CA GLY A 7 2.45 -79.63 4.36
C GLY A 7 2.53 -78.80 3.05
N TRP A 8 2.61 -77.48 3.05
CA TRP A 8 3.90 -76.78 3.10
C TRP A 8 3.73 -75.30 3.51
N ALA A 9 4.73 -74.83 4.25
CA ALA A 9 4.94 -73.45 4.66
C ALA A 9 5.67 -72.66 3.57
N THR A 10 5.43 -71.36 3.56
CA THR A 10 6.02 -70.30 2.73
C THR A 10 7.28 -69.72 3.40
N LEU A 11 8.32 -69.41 2.60
CA LEU A 11 9.22 -68.23 2.68
C LEU A 11 10.23 -68.26 1.50
N PRO A 12 10.97 -67.17 1.16
CA PRO A 12 10.89 -66.54 -0.15
C PRO A 12 12.21 -66.61 -0.95
N LEU A 13 12.14 -66.29 -2.25
CA LEU A 13 13.31 -66.12 -3.11
C LEU A 13 13.50 -64.62 -3.40
N VAL A 14 14.63 -64.09 -2.97
CA VAL A 14 15.14 -62.74 -3.29
C VAL A 14 15.82 -62.81 -4.66
N LEU A 15 15.37 -61.98 -5.61
CA LEU A 15 16.13 -61.68 -6.83
C LEU A 15 16.53 -60.20 -6.81
N ALA A 16 17.84 -59.96 -6.76
CA ALA A 16 18.43 -58.67 -7.05
C ALA A 16 18.69 -58.58 -8.56
N LEU A 17 18.16 -57.53 -9.21
CA LEU A 17 18.64 -57.07 -10.51
C LEU A 17 19.18 -55.65 -10.35
N ALA A 18 20.49 -55.51 -10.59
CA ALA A 18 21.11 -54.24 -10.91
C ALA A 18 21.17 -54.11 -12.43
N ALA A 19 20.65 -53.02 -12.97
CA ALA A 19 20.91 -52.57 -14.33
C ALA A 19 21.11 -51.05 -14.33
N CYS A 20 22.25 -50.63 -14.87
CA CYS A 20 22.64 -49.25 -15.09
C CYS A 20 21.99 -48.67 -16.36
N GLY A 21 21.76 -47.35 -16.36
CA GLY A 21 21.86 -46.52 -17.56
C GLY A 21 20.59 -45.79 -17.98
N GLY A 22 20.59 -44.47 -17.80
CA GLY A 22 19.60 -43.58 -18.40
C GLY A 22 19.74 -42.16 -17.87
N GLY A 23 20.65 -41.37 -18.44
CA GLY A 23 20.81 -39.96 -18.13
C GLY A 23 19.59 -39.15 -18.57
N GLY A 24 18.89 -38.58 -17.60
CA GLY A 24 17.93 -37.50 -17.78
C GLY A 24 18.41 -36.31 -16.96
N ASN A 25 18.43 -35.12 -17.56
CA ASN A 25 18.61 -33.87 -16.84
C ASN A 25 17.40 -33.65 -15.93
N ASP A 26 17.41 -34.27 -14.75
CA ASP A 26 16.50 -33.93 -13.67
C ASP A 26 16.98 -32.61 -13.06
N THR A 27 16.39 -31.50 -13.53
CA THR A 27 16.28 -30.32 -12.68
C THR A 27 15.62 -30.77 -11.37
N PRO A 28 16.27 -30.63 -10.21
CA PRO A 28 15.68 -31.05 -8.96
C PRO A 28 14.41 -30.23 -8.74
N SER A 29 13.27 -30.92 -8.58
CA SER A 29 12.06 -30.30 -8.07
C SER A 29 12.40 -29.65 -6.72
N PRO A 30 12.00 -28.39 -6.45
CA PRO A 30 12.33 -27.74 -5.19
C PRO A 30 11.85 -28.62 -4.03
N ALA A 31 12.73 -28.82 -3.04
CA ALA A 31 12.42 -29.60 -1.86
C ALA A 31 11.11 -29.10 -1.23
N PRO A 32 10.23 -30.01 -0.76
CA PRO A 32 9.00 -29.58 -0.08
C PRO A 32 9.36 -28.67 1.09
N PRO A 33 8.64 -27.55 1.28
CA PRO A 33 8.96 -26.56 2.30
C PRO A 33 8.97 -27.21 3.68
N VAL A 34 10.00 -26.91 4.48
CA VAL A 34 10.11 -27.39 5.86
C VAL A 34 8.92 -26.86 6.66
N ALA A 35 8.25 -27.75 7.40
CA ALA A 35 7.16 -27.37 8.29
C ALA A 35 7.72 -26.45 9.40
N GLY A 36 7.50 -25.14 9.26
CA GLY A 36 8.00 -24.12 10.19
C GLY A 36 8.36 -22.79 9.52
N ASP A 37 8.70 -22.79 8.23
CA ASP A 37 9.20 -21.60 7.53
C ASP A 37 8.11 -20.71 6.90
N ARG A 38 6.89 -20.77 7.45
CA ARG A 38 5.75 -20.00 6.93
C ARG A 38 4.78 -19.57 8.00
N ILE A 39 4.11 -18.44 7.72
CA ILE A 39 2.88 -18.02 8.39
C ILE A 39 1.73 -18.26 7.41
N GLU A 40 0.69 -18.94 7.88
CA GLU A 40 -0.48 -19.27 7.07
C GLU A 40 -1.33 -18.01 6.79
N PRO A 41 -1.98 -17.92 5.62
CA PRO A 41 -2.95 -16.86 5.36
C PRO A 41 -4.13 -16.94 6.34
N TYR A 42 -4.72 -15.80 6.65
CA TYR A 42 -5.87 -15.69 7.56
C TYR A 42 -7.00 -14.89 6.90
N ASP A 43 -8.14 -15.55 6.68
CA ASP A 43 -9.38 -14.90 6.25
C ASP A 43 -10.30 -14.71 7.46
N PRO A 44 -10.48 -13.46 7.96
CA PRO A 44 -11.34 -13.16 9.09
C PRO A 44 -12.84 -13.18 8.74
N SER A 45 -13.25 -13.43 7.48
CA SER A 45 -14.66 -13.35 7.05
C SER A 45 -15.62 -14.28 7.82
N GLY A 46 -15.12 -15.30 8.53
CA GLY A 46 -15.89 -16.13 9.45
C GLY A 46 -15.96 -15.63 10.91
N THR A 47 -15.17 -14.62 11.28
CA THR A 47 -15.03 -14.10 12.66
C THR A 47 -15.11 -12.57 12.75
N ALA A 48 -15.27 -11.87 11.63
CA ALA A 48 -15.18 -10.42 11.56
C ALA A 48 -16.33 -9.73 12.31
N LYS A 49 -15.98 -8.96 13.34
CA LYS A 49 -16.84 -7.86 13.80
C LYS A 49 -16.89 -6.83 12.67
N VAL A 50 -18.10 -6.44 12.27
CA VAL A 50 -18.32 -5.33 11.34
C VAL A 50 -17.48 -4.15 11.83
N ALA A 51 -16.56 -3.66 10.99
CA ALA A 51 -15.86 -2.42 11.29
C ALA A 51 -16.92 -1.36 11.57
N THR A 52 -16.89 -0.75 12.76
CA THR A 52 -17.81 0.35 13.08
C THR A 52 -17.63 1.40 12.00
N SER A 53 -18.67 1.59 11.18
CA SER A 53 -18.72 2.67 10.21
C SER A 53 -18.34 3.94 10.95
N GLN A 54 -17.31 4.66 10.47
CA GLN A 54 -17.05 6.00 10.99
C GLN A 54 -18.37 6.75 10.90
N GLN A 55 -18.83 7.29 12.04
CA GLN A 55 -20.11 7.96 12.12
C GLN A 55 -20.11 9.07 11.06
N ALA A 56 -21.12 9.06 10.19
CA ALA A 56 -21.21 10.05 9.13
C ALA A 56 -21.18 11.45 9.76
N VAL A 57 -20.09 12.18 9.52
CA VAL A 57 -19.95 13.54 10.02
C VAL A 57 -20.53 14.50 8.99
N SER A 58 -21.11 15.59 9.46
CA SER A 58 -21.64 16.64 8.59
C SER A 58 -20.95 17.97 8.88
N PRO A 59 -20.66 18.78 7.85
CA PRO A 59 -20.20 20.16 8.05
C PRO A 59 -21.17 20.93 8.96
N VAL A 60 -20.65 21.82 9.80
CA VAL A 60 -21.47 22.72 10.62
C VAL A 60 -21.37 24.18 10.23
N VAL A 61 -20.44 24.51 9.33
CA VAL A 61 -20.36 25.81 8.68
C VAL A 61 -21.07 25.75 7.34
N SER A 62 -21.96 26.73 7.10
CA SER A 62 -22.69 26.82 5.83
C SER A 62 -21.76 27.24 4.69
N ALA A 63 -22.09 26.84 3.47
CA ALA A 63 -21.27 27.17 2.30
C ALA A 63 -21.09 28.69 2.08
N GLN A 64 -22.05 29.53 2.51
CA GLN A 64 -21.96 30.98 2.44
C GLN A 64 -20.97 31.59 3.46
N ALA A 65 -20.79 30.92 4.61
CA ALA A 65 -19.86 31.36 5.66
C ALA A 65 -18.40 30.94 5.36
N THR A 66 -18.21 29.94 4.48
CA THR A 66 -16.90 29.42 4.07
C THR A 66 -16.17 30.36 3.10
N ARG A 67 -14.99 30.84 3.49
CA ARG A 67 -14.09 31.60 2.60
C ARG A 67 -13.42 30.66 1.60
N THR A 68 -13.39 31.04 0.32
CA THR A 68 -12.68 30.28 -0.72
C THR A 68 -11.28 30.86 -0.97
N ILE A 69 -10.28 29.99 -1.02
CA ILE A 69 -8.89 30.23 -1.41
C ILE A 69 -8.69 29.52 -2.75
N ALA A 70 -8.60 30.29 -3.84
CA ALA A 70 -8.52 29.75 -5.20
C ALA A 70 -7.10 29.86 -5.73
N LEU A 71 -6.48 28.72 -6.06
CA LEU A 71 -5.14 28.70 -6.62
C LEU A 71 -5.13 28.74 -8.17
N GLY A 72 -6.30 28.65 -8.81
CA GLY A 72 -6.40 28.54 -10.28
C GLY A 72 -5.80 27.25 -10.82
N ALA A 73 -5.64 27.16 -12.15
CA ALA A 73 -5.03 26.01 -12.82
C ALA A 73 -3.54 25.87 -12.50
N LEU A 74 -3.03 24.64 -12.52
CA LEU A 74 -1.60 24.38 -12.43
C LEU A 74 -0.93 24.77 -13.76
N THR A 75 0.09 25.64 -13.72
CA THR A 75 0.89 25.93 -14.91
C THR A 75 1.61 24.66 -15.36
N ALA A 76 1.66 24.41 -16.67
CA ALA A 76 2.15 23.17 -17.25
C ALA A 76 3.47 22.72 -16.61
N VAL A 77 3.41 21.63 -15.87
CA VAL A 77 4.57 20.93 -15.33
C VAL A 77 5.02 19.96 -16.42
N LYS A 78 6.33 19.79 -16.63
CA LYS A 78 6.84 18.74 -17.52
C LYS A 78 6.19 17.42 -17.07
N GLY A 79 5.58 16.72 -18.02
CA GLY A 79 4.75 15.55 -17.77
C GLY A 79 5.44 14.46 -16.95
N VAL A 80 4.64 13.50 -16.48
CA VAL A 80 5.07 12.33 -15.70
C VAL A 80 6.41 11.82 -16.23
N VAL A 81 7.47 11.99 -15.43
CA VAL A 81 8.78 11.44 -15.77
C VAL A 81 8.61 9.93 -15.83
N SER A 82 9.01 9.31 -16.95
CA SER A 82 9.00 7.85 -17.10
C SER A 82 9.53 7.21 -15.82
N ALA A 83 8.73 6.31 -15.23
CA ALA A 83 9.06 5.68 -13.95
C ALA A 83 10.44 5.04 -14.06
N THR A 84 11.42 5.62 -13.37
CA THR A 84 12.73 5.00 -13.23
C THR A 84 12.54 3.82 -12.27
N PRO A 85 13.14 2.65 -12.52
CA PRO A 85 13.08 1.53 -11.58
C PRO A 85 13.43 2.00 -10.17
N GLY A 86 12.69 1.58 -9.14
CA GLY A 86 12.90 2.01 -7.76
C GLY A 86 12.52 3.46 -7.47
N THR A 87 11.63 4.06 -8.27
CA THR A 87 10.98 5.34 -7.94
C THR A 87 9.46 5.15 -7.88
N PRO A 88 8.77 5.74 -6.89
CA PRO A 88 7.32 5.64 -6.81
C PRO A 88 6.67 6.42 -7.96
N LEU A 89 5.44 6.06 -8.31
CA LEU A 89 4.67 6.78 -9.31
C LEU A 89 4.21 8.13 -8.74
N GLN A 90 4.69 9.24 -9.29
CA GLN A 90 4.22 10.56 -8.89
C GLN A 90 2.85 10.84 -9.52
N ILE A 91 1.85 11.20 -8.72
CA ILE A 91 0.47 11.49 -9.16
C ILE A 91 0.01 12.91 -8.84
N GLY A 92 0.82 13.69 -8.11
CA GLY A 92 0.47 15.06 -7.76
C GLY A 92 1.67 15.98 -7.56
N GLU A 93 1.41 17.27 -7.68
CA GLU A 93 2.37 18.36 -7.59
C GLU A 93 2.12 19.23 -6.36
N ALA A 94 3.20 19.66 -5.71
CA ALA A 94 3.11 20.56 -4.58
C ALA A 94 2.79 21.98 -5.07
N ARG A 95 1.84 22.65 -4.39
CA ARG A 95 1.52 24.06 -4.62
C ARG A 95 1.62 24.84 -3.32
N SER A 96 2.31 25.97 -3.37
CA SER A 96 2.32 26.92 -2.26
C SER A 96 0.99 27.66 -2.18
N VAL A 97 0.53 27.97 -0.97
CA VAL A 97 -0.70 28.74 -0.73
C VAL A 97 -0.34 30.00 0.05
N ALA A 98 -0.20 31.12 -0.67
CA ALA A 98 0.26 32.39 -0.07
C ALA A 98 -0.71 32.94 0.98
N ASP A 99 -2.02 32.89 0.71
CA ASP A 99 -3.07 33.47 1.55
C ASP A 99 -3.13 32.83 2.95
N THR A 100 -2.68 31.59 3.08
CA THR A 100 -2.69 30.83 4.34
C THR A 100 -1.28 30.35 4.72
N ALA A 101 -0.23 31.01 4.24
CA ALA A 101 1.15 30.63 4.49
C ALA A 101 1.55 30.70 5.98
N THR A 102 0.95 31.64 6.73
CA THR A 102 1.25 31.88 8.13
C THR A 102 0.02 31.72 9.01
N VAL A 103 0.24 31.51 10.31
CA VAL A 103 -0.86 31.47 11.29
C VAL A 103 -1.65 32.78 11.31
N ALA A 104 -0.98 33.92 11.24
CA ALA A 104 -1.64 35.22 11.23
C ALA A 104 -2.52 35.42 9.99
N ALA A 105 -1.99 35.08 8.80
CA ALA A 105 -2.75 35.18 7.55
C ALA A 105 -3.96 34.25 7.56
N THR A 106 -3.79 33.00 8.03
CA THR A 106 -4.87 32.03 8.13
C THR A 106 -5.94 32.47 9.14
N ALA A 107 -5.53 32.94 10.33
CA ALA A 107 -6.45 33.41 11.36
C ALA A 107 -7.31 34.61 10.90
N ALA A 108 -6.74 35.51 10.09
CA ALA A 108 -7.47 36.65 9.52
C ALA A 108 -8.58 36.24 8.54
N LEU A 109 -8.50 35.04 7.96
CA LEU A 109 -9.48 34.51 7.01
C LEU A 109 -10.60 33.69 7.68
N LEU A 110 -10.38 33.20 8.90
CA LEU A 110 -11.34 32.39 9.64
C LEU A 110 -12.50 33.25 10.18
N ARG A 111 -13.70 33.01 9.67
CA ARG A 111 -14.94 33.65 10.12
C ARG A 111 -15.65 32.77 11.14
N TRP A 112 -15.40 33.04 12.41
CA TRP A 112 -15.96 32.27 13.52
C TRP A 112 -17.45 32.55 13.72
N GLN A 113 -18.23 31.48 13.84
CA GLN A 113 -19.66 31.53 14.12
C GLN A 113 -20.04 30.52 15.20
N PRO A 114 -21.06 30.81 16.04
CA PRO A 114 -21.65 29.80 16.91
C PRO A 114 -22.32 28.69 16.10
N THR A 115 -22.30 27.47 16.60
CA THR A 115 -22.98 26.33 15.98
C THR A 115 -24.21 25.92 16.80
N ALA A 116 -25.11 25.14 16.20
CA ALA A 116 -26.24 24.53 16.92
C ALA A 116 -25.80 23.55 18.02
N ARG A 117 -24.53 23.10 18.01
CA ARG A 117 -23.95 22.19 19.00
C ARG A 117 -23.36 22.92 20.22
N GLY A 118 -23.55 24.24 20.33
CA GLY A 118 -22.96 25.03 21.41
C GLY A 118 -21.43 25.15 21.31
N THR A 119 -20.88 25.01 20.10
CA THR A 119 -19.46 25.19 19.78
C THR A 119 -19.27 26.45 18.93
N ARG A 120 -18.03 26.76 18.57
CA ARG A 120 -17.68 27.77 17.56
C ARG A 120 -16.97 27.08 16.39
N ALA A 121 -17.30 27.47 15.17
CA ALA A 121 -16.66 26.92 13.99
C ALA A 121 -16.33 27.99 12.94
N ALA A 122 -15.33 27.71 12.11
CA ALA A 122 -14.95 28.50 10.93
C ALA A 122 -14.41 27.56 9.84
N ALA A 123 -14.57 27.91 8.56
CA ALA A 123 -14.12 27.05 7.46
C ALA A 123 -13.43 27.82 6.34
N LEU A 124 -12.42 27.18 5.74
CA LEU A 124 -11.69 27.61 4.55
C LEU A 124 -11.78 26.52 3.49
N ARG A 125 -12.26 26.88 2.31
CA ARG A 125 -12.32 25.99 1.14
C ARG A 125 -11.15 26.30 0.21
N PHE A 126 -10.38 25.29 -0.15
CA PHE A 126 -9.28 25.40 -1.09
C PHE A 126 -9.70 24.81 -2.42
N THR A 127 -9.55 25.56 -3.51
CA THR A 127 -9.84 25.09 -4.87
C THR A 127 -8.58 25.15 -5.73
N ALA A 128 -8.34 24.08 -6.48
CA ALA A 128 -7.25 23.95 -7.42
C ALA A 128 -7.81 23.46 -8.76
N ASP A 129 -7.94 24.36 -9.73
CA ASP A 129 -8.63 24.05 -11.00
C ASP A 129 -7.89 22.94 -11.75
N GLY A 130 -8.66 21.99 -12.28
CA GLY A 130 -8.12 20.81 -12.97
C GLY A 130 -7.54 19.73 -12.06
N ALA A 131 -7.50 19.93 -10.74
CA ALA A 131 -7.03 18.90 -9.83
C ALA A 131 -8.03 17.75 -9.74
N HIS A 132 -7.52 16.53 -9.79
CA HIS A 132 -8.32 15.32 -9.61
C HIS A 132 -8.47 14.90 -8.14
N GLY A 133 -7.78 15.62 -7.25
CA GLY A 133 -7.70 15.40 -5.82
C GLY A 133 -6.85 16.51 -5.23
N VAL A 134 -7.19 16.93 -4.01
CA VAL A 134 -6.46 17.95 -3.27
C VAL A 134 -6.17 17.42 -1.88
N ARG A 135 -4.90 17.45 -1.45
CA ARG A 135 -4.52 17.19 -0.05
C ARG A 135 -3.95 18.45 0.56
N LEU A 136 -4.51 18.91 1.66
CA LEU A 136 -4.03 20.10 2.38
C LEU A 136 -2.89 19.72 3.32
N GLY A 137 -1.76 20.41 3.24
CA GLY A 137 -0.69 20.32 4.24
C GLY A 137 -0.96 21.34 5.34
N VAL A 138 -1.67 20.92 6.40
CA VAL A 138 -2.04 21.77 7.52
C VAL A 138 -0.94 21.74 8.58
N LEU A 139 -0.25 22.85 8.77
CA LEU A 139 0.74 23.00 9.84
C LEU A 139 0.01 23.38 11.13
N VAL A 140 -0.04 22.44 12.10
CA VAL A 140 -0.76 22.62 13.36
C VAL A 140 0.22 22.97 14.48
N GLN A 141 0.32 24.27 14.83
CA GLN A 141 1.18 24.72 15.93
C GLN A 141 0.52 24.53 17.29
N SER A 142 -0.77 24.84 17.40
CA SER A 142 -1.58 24.65 18.62
C SER A 142 -3.06 24.64 18.30
N LEU A 143 -3.82 23.82 19.03
CA LEU A 143 -5.27 23.78 19.05
C LEU A 143 -5.76 23.71 20.50
N PRO A 144 -6.90 24.34 20.85
CA PRO A 144 -7.47 24.18 22.18
C PRO A 144 -7.96 22.74 22.39
N GLU A 145 -8.01 22.31 23.66
CA GLU A 145 -8.59 21.01 24.01
C GLU A 145 -10.04 20.90 23.51
N GLY A 146 -10.42 19.71 23.02
CA GLY A 146 -11.73 19.47 22.42
C GLY A 146 -11.90 20.05 21.00
N ALA A 147 -10.87 20.68 20.41
CA ALA A 147 -10.92 21.09 19.02
C ALA A 147 -10.93 19.91 18.05
N VAL A 148 -11.63 20.10 16.93
CA VAL A 148 -11.76 19.15 15.84
C VAL A 148 -11.45 19.85 14.52
N LEU A 149 -10.62 19.22 13.70
CA LEU A 149 -10.46 19.59 12.30
C LEU A 149 -11.34 18.65 11.46
N ARG A 150 -12.18 19.22 10.61
CA ARG A 150 -13.07 18.49 9.72
C ARG A 150 -12.71 18.77 8.27
N PHE A 151 -12.53 17.72 7.49
CA PHE A 151 -12.15 17.79 6.08
C PHE A 151 -13.25 17.21 5.21
N TYR A 152 -13.61 17.87 4.11
CA TYR A 152 -14.62 17.38 3.18
C TYR A 152 -14.45 17.94 1.77
N GLY A 153 -15.01 17.22 0.80
CA GLY A 153 -15.08 17.62 -0.60
C GLY A 153 -16.28 18.52 -0.90
N GLU A 154 -16.75 18.47 -2.15
CA GLU A 154 -17.92 19.23 -2.59
C GLU A 154 -19.19 18.84 -1.81
N GLN A 155 -20.00 19.83 -1.44
CA GLN A 155 -21.27 19.63 -0.71
C GLN A 155 -21.16 18.79 0.58
N GLY A 156 -19.98 18.75 1.23
CA GLY A 156 -19.77 17.95 2.44
C GLY A 156 -19.47 16.47 2.18
N ALA A 157 -19.26 16.07 0.94
CA ALA A 157 -18.98 14.69 0.58
C ALA A 157 -17.72 14.15 1.29
N GLY A 158 -17.84 12.95 1.84
CA GLY A 158 -16.73 12.22 2.46
C GLY A 158 -16.23 12.79 3.78
N ALA A 159 -17.00 13.67 4.46
CA ALA A 159 -16.52 14.40 5.62
C ALA A 159 -15.85 13.51 6.70
N MET A 160 -14.67 13.93 7.15
CA MET A 160 -13.85 13.24 8.14
C MET A 160 -13.38 14.20 9.22
N ASP A 161 -13.46 13.75 10.48
CA ASP A 161 -12.95 14.46 11.65
C ASP A 161 -11.59 13.95 12.09
N VAL A 162 -10.75 14.87 12.58
CA VAL A 162 -9.50 14.59 13.27
C VAL A 162 -9.46 15.42 14.54
N ARG A 163 -9.29 14.78 15.69
CA ARG A 163 -9.25 15.47 16.98
C ARG A 163 -7.89 16.13 17.21
N ALA A 164 -7.87 17.19 18.01
CA ALA A 164 -6.62 17.84 18.42
C ALA A 164 -5.63 16.86 19.09
N SER A 165 -6.10 15.94 19.92
CA SER A 165 -5.26 14.91 20.55
C SER A 165 -4.64 13.95 19.53
N GLU A 166 -5.39 13.57 18.50
CA GLU A 166 -4.90 12.69 17.44
C GLU A 166 -3.82 13.38 16.60
N LEU A 167 -3.99 14.67 16.30
CA LEU A 167 -2.96 15.49 15.63
C LEU A 167 -1.68 15.59 16.47
N GLN A 168 -1.80 15.71 17.79
CA GLN A 168 -0.65 15.70 18.71
C GLN A 168 0.04 14.34 18.71
N ASP A 169 -0.71 13.25 18.73
CA ASP A 169 -0.16 11.89 18.67
C ASP A 169 0.58 11.63 17.35
N ILE A 170 0.02 12.08 16.22
CA ILE A 170 0.67 12.02 14.90
C ILE A 170 1.97 12.82 14.93
N ALA A 171 1.95 14.05 15.44
CA ALA A 171 3.13 14.90 15.50
C ALA A 171 4.24 14.29 16.39
N ALA A 172 3.87 13.73 17.54
CA ALA A 172 4.80 13.05 18.43
C ALA A 172 5.37 11.76 17.80
N ARG A 173 4.59 11.01 17.01
CA ARG A 173 5.09 9.87 16.24
C ARG A 173 6.09 10.32 15.17
N ASN A 174 5.75 11.34 14.40
CA ASN A 174 6.63 11.87 13.35
C ASN A 174 7.96 12.37 13.92
N ALA A 175 7.93 13.12 15.03
CA ALA A 175 9.12 13.61 15.71
C ALA A 175 10.00 12.47 16.24
N ARG A 176 9.40 11.44 16.85
CA ARG A 176 10.14 10.22 17.27
C ARG A 176 10.76 9.47 16.10
N GLY A 177 10.15 9.58 14.92
CA GLY A 177 10.69 9.06 13.66
C GLY A 177 11.73 9.97 12.98
N GLY A 178 12.17 11.05 13.64
CA GLY A 178 13.26 11.91 13.17
C GLY A 178 12.84 13.09 12.30
N ALA A 179 11.55 13.37 12.17
CA ALA A 179 11.07 14.56 11.44
C ALA A 179 11.41 15.85 12.21
N ASP A 180 11.75 16.92 11.48
CA ASP A 180 11.84 18.26 12.04
C ASP A 180 10.47 18.76 12.56
N ASP A 181 10.44 19.83 13.35
CA ASP A 181 9.19 20.32 13.99
C ASP A 181 8.10 20.70 12.97
N THR A 182 8.46 21.27 11.81
CA THR A 182 7.50 21.65 10.78
C THR A 182 6.91 20.42 10.11
N THR A 183 7.75 19.49 9.70
CA THR A 183 7.36 18.22 9.08
C THR A 183 6.55 17.38 10.06
N ALA A 184 6.97 17.31 11.33
CA ALA A 184 6.28 16.56 12.37
C ALA A 184 4.85 17.06 12.59
N ARG A 185 4.66 18.40 12.65
CA ARG A 185 3.36 19.04 12.90
C ARG A 185 2.50 19.26 11.66
N THR A 186 3.00 18.91 10.47
CA THR A 186 2.22 18.99 9.24
C THR A 186 1.32 17.76 9.12
N TYR A 187 0.01 17.99 9.19
CA TYR A 187 -1.00 16.99 8.90
C TYR A 187 -1.46 17.10 7.44
N TRP A 188 -1.45 15.99 6.71
CA TRP A 188 -1.95 15.92 5.34
C TRP A 188 -3.38 15.39 5.30
N SER A 189 -4.35 16.22 4.88
CA SER A 189 -5.74 15.80 4.73
C SER A 189 -5.89 14.62 3.75
N PRO A 190 -6.99 13.84 3.81
CA PRO A 190 -7.41 13.02 2.68
C PRO A 190 -7.68 13.88 1.43
N ASP A 191 -7.76 13.23 0.28
CA ASP A 191 -8.39 13.78 -0.92
C ASP A 191 -9.86 13.35 -1.01
N PHE A 192 -10.64 14.08 -1.81
CA PHE A 192 -12.08 13.85 -2.01
C PHE A 192 -12.45 13.72 -3.50
N SER A 193 -11.55 13.15 -4.31
CA SER A 193 -11.78 12.86 -5.74
C SER A 193 -12.30 14.06 -6.55
N GLY A 194 -11.69 15.23 -6.37
CA GLY A 194 -12.08 16.45 -7.07
C GLY A 194 -11.17 17.65 -6.77
N PRO A 195 -11.47 18.81 -7.37
CA PRO A 195 -10.58 19.97 -7.38
C PRO A 195 -10.62 20.79 -6.08
N GLN A 196 -11.27 20.29 -5.03
CA GLN A 196 -11.44 21.04 -3.80
C GLN A 196 -11.30 20.20 -2.54
N THR A 197 -10.88 20.86 -1.47
CA THR A 197 -10.96 20.34 -0.11
C THR A 197 -11.26 21.49 0.83
N THR A 198 -12.20 21.30 1.73
CA THR A 198 -12.55 22.27 2.77
C THR A 198 -11.96 21.82 4.10
N LEU A 199 -11.28 22.75 4.78
CA LEU A 199 -10.89 22.63 6.19
C LEU A 199 -11.90 23.42 7.02
N GLU A 200 -12.64 22.73 7.87
CA GLU A 200 -13.46 23.32 8.93
C GLU A 200 -12.77 23.10 10.27
N VAL A 201 -12.71 24.14 11.09
CA VAL A 201 -12.15 24.11 12.44
C VAL A 201 -13.30 24.34 13.41
N GLU A 202 -13.47 23.42 14.34
CA GLU A 202 -14.48 23.52 15.39
C GLU A 202 -13.81 23.50 16.76
N ILE A 203 -14.21 24.42 17.65
CA ILE A 203 -13.68 24.57 19.02
C ILE A 203 -14.82 24.69 20.04
N PRO A 204 -14.60 24.30 21.31
CA PRO A 204 -15.57 24.54 22.38
C PRO A 204 -15.95 26.02 22.50
N ALA A 205 -17.19 26.34 22.89
CA ALA A 205 -17.64 27.74 22.99
C ALA A 205 -16.81 28.59 23.97
N ALA A 206 -16.27 27.98 25.02
CA ALA A 206 -15.41 28.64 25.99
C ALA A 206 -13.97 28.88 25.49
N ALA A 207 -13.55 28.21 24.40
CA ALA A 207 -12.22 28.40 23.84
C ALA A 207 -12.12 29.71 23.05
N SER A 208 -10.96 30.37 23.17
CA SER A 208 -10.67 31.55 22.38
C SER A 208 -10.30 31.15 20.95
N PRO A 209 -10.88 31.79 19.91
CA PRO A 209 -10.41 31.66 18.53
C PRO A 209 -8.90 31.90 18.35
N ALA A 210 -8.30 32.75 19.17
CA ALA A 210 -6.86 33.03 19.12
C ALA A 210 -5.99 31.83 19.56
N ALA A 211 -6.56 30.83 20.23
CA ALA A 211 -5.86 29.60 20.60
C ALA A 211 -5.69 28.64 19.40
N VAL A 212 -6.41 28.88 18.29
CA VAL A 212 -6.24 28.13 17.05
C VAL A 212 -5.04 28.71 16.30
N ARG A 213 -3.91 28.00 16.39
CA ARG A 213 -2.67 28.34 15.69
C ARG A 213 -2.37 27.27 14.65
N LEU A 214 -2.93 27.46 13.46
CA LEU A 214 -2.65 26.61 12.31
C LEU A 214 -2.46 27.45 11.05
N SER A 215 -1.79 26.89 10.06
CA SER A 215 -1.69 27.44 8.71
C SER A 215 -1.79 26.34 7.65
N VAL A 216 -2.08 26.72 6.42
CA VAL A 216 -2.08 25.80 5.26
C VAL A 216 -1.11 26.38 4.24
N PRO A 217 0.21 26.22 4.43
CA PRO A 217 1.20 26.85 3.55
C PRO A 217 1.33 26.17 2.19
N ARG A 218 0.87 24.93 2.07
CA ARG A 218 0.93 24.16 0.83
C ARG A 218 -0.21 23.16 0.72
N LEU A 219 -0.47 22.74 -0.51
CA LEU A 219 -1.33 21.60 -0.82
C LEU A 219 -0.69 20.73 -1.90
N SER A 220 -1.15 19.49 -2.02
CA SER A 220 -0.82 18.61 -3.13
C SER A 220 -2.00 18.63 -4.13
N HIS A 221 -1.71 18.96 -5.38
CA HIS A 221 -2.64 18.98 -6.51
C HIS A 221 -2.43 17.70 -7.31
N PHE A 222 -3.41 16.79 -7.33
CA PHE A 222 -3.30 15.56 -8.11
C PHE A 222 -3.46 15.88 -9.60
N THR A 223 -2.40 15.67 -10.38
CA THR A 223 -2.34 15.93 -11.83
C THR A 223 -2.88 14.78 -12.66
N LEU A 224 -3.04 13.62 -12.04
CA LEU A 224 -3.77 12.48 -12.55
C LEU A 224 -4.77 12.09 -11.47
N ALA A 225 -6.03 11.80 -11.82
CA ALA A 225 -6.85 11.10 -10.84
C ALA A 225 -6.17 9.75 -10.59
N PRO A 226 -6.19 9.22 -9.36
CA PRO A 226 -5.78 7.85 -9.13
C PRO A 226 -6.47 6.87 -10.10
N ALA A 227 -7.69 7.19 -10.55
CA ALA A 227 -8.45 6.48 -11.58
C ALA A 227 -8.36 7.05 -13.01
N GLN A 228 -7.73 8.21 -13.25
CA GLN A 228 -7.65 8.88 -14.58
C GLN A 228 -6.22 8.98 -15.11
N ALA A 229 -5.23 8.44 -14.38
CA ALA A 229 -4.07 7.81 -15.00
C ALA A 229 -4.48 6.77 -16.08
N GLU A 230 -5.76 6.36 -16.07
CA GLU A 230 -6.44 5.44 -16.99
C GLU A 230 -7.10 6.11 -18.23
N GLN A 231 -6.91 7.41 -18.51
CA GLN A 231 -7.56 8.09 -19.67
C GLN A 231 -6.69 9.05 -20.50
N ALA A 232 -5.44 9.31 -20.12
CA ALA A 232 -4.56 10.24 -20.83
C ALA A 232 -3.85 9.63 -22.06
N PHE A 233 -4.09 8.35 -22.35
CA PHE A 233 -3.58 7.65 -23.54
C PHE A 233 -4.66 6.88 -24.30
N ALA A 234 -5.82 7.51 -24.51
CA ALA A 234 -6.91 6.92 -25.27
C ALA A 234 -6.64 6.87 -26.79
N GLN A 235 -5.92 5.83 -27.22
CA GLN A 235 -6.54 4.82 -28.06
C GLN A 235 -6.40 3.43 -27.42
N LYS A 236 -7.55 2.93 -26.94
CA LYS A 236 -7.92 1.58 -26.48
C LYS A 236 -7.89 1.38 -24.95
N VAL A 237 -9.05 0.96 -24.43
CA VAL A 237 -9.38 0.62 -23.02
C VAL A 237 -8.33 -0.32 -22.38
N GLY A 238 -7.95 -0.09 -21.11
CA GLY A 238 -6.99 -0.92 -20.35
C GLY A 238 -5.55 -0.39 -20.37
N GLU A 239 -5.22 0.55 -19.46
CA GLU A 239 -4.06 1.45 -19.60
C GLU A 239 -2.82 1.14 -18.73
N SER A 240 -2.85 0.14 -17.83
CA SER A 240 -1.66 -0.72 -17.71
C SER A 240 -1.43 -1.33 -19.09
N GLY A 241 -0.20 -1.43 -19.60
CA GLY A 241 0.00 -1.88 -20.98
C GLY A 241 -0.80 -3.16 -21.26
N SER A 242 -1.35 -3.30 -22.46
CA SER A 242 -2.38 -4.30 -22.80
C SER A 242 -2.02 -5.77 -22.52
N CYS A 243 -0.76 -6.04 -22.18
CA CYS A 243 -0.28 -7.34 -21.75
C CYS A 243 -0.65 -7.69 -20.28
N ASN A 244 -1.05 -6.72 -19.47
CA ASN A 244 -1.48 -6.91 -18.09
C ASN A 244 -2.87 -7.57 -18.02
N VAL A 245 -3.09 -8.36 -16.96
CA VAL A 245 -4.29 -9.17 -16.80
C VAL A 245 -5.02 -8.75 -15.54
N ASP A 246 -6.31 -8.39 -15.65
CA ASP A 246 -7.13 -8.04 -14.48
C ASP A 246 -7.13 -9.16 -13.44
N ALA A 247 -7.02 -8.79 -12.16
CA ALA A 247 -7.08 -9.75 -11.08
C ALA A 247 -8.40 -10.56 -11.07
N THR A 248 -9.50 -9.98 -11.52
CA THR A 248 -10.79 -10.68 -11.64
C THR A 248 -10.86 -11.68 -12.78
N CYS A 249 -9.91 -11.65 -13.74
CA CYS A 249 -9.77 -12.71 -14.74
C CYS A 249 -9.04 -13.95 -14.18
N ARG A 250 -8.49 -13.85 -12.96
CA ARG A 250 -7.66 -14.86 -12.31
C ARG A 250 -8.24 -15.21 -10.93
N PRO A 251 -9.45 -15.82 -10.88
CA PRO A 251 -10.15 -16.07 -9.62
C PRO A 251 -9.37 -16.96 -8.65
N GLU A 252 -8.43 -17.77 -9.15
CA GLU A 252 -7.54 -18.57 -8.31
C GLU A 252 -6.59 -17.73 -7.44
N PHE A 253 -6.44 -16.42 -7.70
CA PHE A 253 -5.68 -15.46 -6.89
C PHE A 253 -6.57 -14.51 -6.07
N ASN A 254 -7.87 -14.82 -5.89
CA ASN A 254 -8.80 -13.92 -5.21
C ASN A 254 -8.38 -13.58 -3.76
N ASP A 255 -7.78 -14.53 -3.03
CA ASP A 255 -7.28 -14.26 -1.67
C ASP A 255 -6.12 -13.27 -1.68
N GLN A 256 -5.17 -13.42 -2.62
CA GLN A 256 -4.06 -12.49 -2.79
C GLN A 256 -4.59 -11.12 -3.23
N SER A 257 -5.55 -11.09 -4.15
CA SER A 257 -6.25 -9.88 -4.58
C SER A 257 -6.89 -9.12 -3.42
N ARG A 258 -7.53 -9.83 -2.49
CA ARG A 258 -8.14 -9.26 -1.27
C ARG A 258 -7.12 -8.80 -0.22
N SER A 259 -5.86 -9.21 -0.33
CA SER A 259 -4.75 -8.81 0.55
C SER A 259 -3.98 -7.57 0.09
N VAL A 260 -4.16 -7.15 -1.16
CA VAL A 260 -3.38 -6.08 -1.78
C VAL A 260 -4.17 -4.78 -1.84
N ALA A 261 -3.51 -3.68 -1.49
CA ALA A 261 -4.05 -2.33 -1.54
C ALA A 261 -3.21 -1.40 -2.41
N ARG A 262 -3.87 -0.44 -3.05
CA ARG A 262 -3.22 0.71 -3.67
C ARG A 262 -2.91 1.74 -2.59
N MET A 263 -1.67 2.19 -2.53
CA MET A 263 -1.18 3.13 -1.50
C MET A 263 -1.01 4.51 -2.11
N ILE A 264 -1.55 5.54 -1.45
CA ILE A 264 -1.37 6.95 -1.83
C ILE A 264 -0.79 7.70 -0.62
N PHE A 265 0.28 8.46 -0.85
CA PHE A 265 0.99 9.17 0.22
C PHE A 265 1.60 10.47 -0.29
N VAL A 266 1.95 11.36 0.64
CA VAL A 266 2.63 12.63 0.35
C VAL A 266 4.04 12.57 0.91
N ARG A 267 5.02 13.00 0.13
CA ARG A 267 6.42 13.11 0.57
C ARG A 267 6.75 14.48 1.12
N ASP A 268 7.96 14.61 1.63
CA ASP A 268 8.46 15.84 2.25
C ASP A 268 8.49 17.03 1.28
N ASP A 269 8.60 16.77 -0.03
CA ASP A 269 8.48 17.76 -1.11
C ASP A 269 7.04 18.27 -1.33
N GLY A 270 6.04 17.68 -0.66
CA GLY A 270 4.62 18.02 -0.77
C GLY A 270 3.91 17.43 -1.99
N LYS A 271 4.61 16.59 -2.77
CA LYS A 271 4.05 15.88 -3.91
C LYS A 271 3.38 14.59 -3.49
N SER A 272 2.39 14.17 -4.26
CA SER A 272 1.66 12.92 -4.00
C SER A 272 2.17 11.79 -4.89
N TYR A 273 2.23 10.61 -4.30
CA TYR A 273 2.80 9.41 -4.89
C TYR A 273 1.90 8.21 -4.68
N LEU A 274 2.10 7.22 -5.54
CA LEU A 274 1.36 5.98 -5.58
C LEU A 274 2.33 4.78 -5.60
N CYS A 275 2.02 3.80 -4.77
CA CYS A 275 2.64 2.47 -4.75
C CYS A 275 1.58 1.40 -4.45
N THR A 276 2.03 0.16 -4.28
CA THR A 276 1.22 -0.98 -3.85
C THR A 276 1.71 -1.48 -2.48
N GLY A 277 0.79 -2.03 -1.67
CA GLY A 277 1.12 -2.72 -0.42
C GLY A 277 0.31 -4.01 -0.24
N THR A 278 0.82 -4.93 0.57
CA THR A 278 0.20 -6.23 0.85
C THR A 278 0.02 -6.41 2.35
N LEU A 279 -1.21 -6.69 2.80
CA LEU A 279 -1.49 -7.00 4.20
C LEU A 279 -0.95 -8.37 4.56
N LEU A 280 -0.21 -8.48 5.65
CA LEU A 280 0.41 -9.71 6.11
C LEU A 280 -0.26 -10.24 7.38
N ASN A 281 -0.43 -11.54 7.46
CA ASN A 281 -0.81 -12.21 8.68
C ASN A 281 0.38 -12.31 9.65
N ASP A 282 0.11 -12.36 10.94
CA ASP A 282 1.06 -12.80 11.96
C ASP A 282 0.78 -14.24 12.40
N ALA A 283 1.72 -14.86 13.09
CA ALA A 283 1.64 -16.25 13.54
C ALA A 283 0.47 -16.51 14.52
N ALA A 284 -0.05 -15.47 15.17
CA ALA A 284 -1.18 -15.55 16.08
C ALA A 284 -2.53 -15.34 15.36
N SER A 285 -2.53 -14.99 14.08
CA SER A 285 -3.70 -14.53 13.33
C SER A 285 -4.47 -13.44 14.07
N SER A 286 -3.74 -12.49 14.65
CA SER A 286 -4.31 -11.48 15.56
C SER A 286 -5.25 -10.49 14.86
N GLY A 287 -5.18 -10.39 13.53
CA GLY A 287 -5.84 -9.36 12.74
C GLY A 287 -5.16 -7.99 12.81
N THR A 288 -3.96 -7.88 13.39
CA THR A 288 -3.20 -6.63 13.37
C THR A 288 -2.87 -6.23 11.92
N PRO A 289 -3.20 -5.00 11.47
CA PRO A 289 -3.10 -4.62 10.05
C PRO A 289 -1.67 -4.27 9.64
N TYR A 290 -0.79 -5.26 9.64
CA TYR A 290 0.57 -5.15 9.14
C TYR A 290 0.59 -5.12 7.61
N ILE A 291 1.23 -4.11 7.03
CA ILE A 291 1.33 -3.93 5.58
C ILE A 291 2.81 -3.90 5.14
N LEU A 292 3.13 -4.72 4.14
CA LEU A 292 4.41 -4.77 3.46
C LEU A 292 4.35 -3.90 2.20
N SER A 293 5.37 -3.07 1.99
CA SER A 293 5.59 -2.28 0.77
C SER A 293 7.10 -2.02 0.60
N ALA A 294 7.47 -1.06 -0.24
CA ALA A 294 8.86 -0.76 -0.58
C ALA A 294 9.42 0.45 0.18
N ASN A 295 10.70 0.37 0.57
CA ASN A 295 11.43 1.47 1.23
C ASN A 295 11.51 2.70 0.31
N HIS A 296 11.76 2.49 -0.98
CA HIS A 296 11.77 3.55 -1.96
C HIS A 296 10.40 4.19 -2.18
N CYS A 297 9.30 3.67 -1.60
CA CYS A 297 8.00 4.32 -1.52
C CYS A 297 7.88 5.11 -0.21
N ILE A 298 8.03 4.44 0.94
CA ILE A 298 7.89 5.03 2.28
C ILE A 298 9.07 4.61 3.14
N SER A 299 9.98 5.55 3.44
CA SER A 299 11.17 5.31 4.26
C SER A 299 11.18 6.07 5.59
N THR A 300 10.20 6.95 5.83
CA THR A 300 10.13 7.76 7.06
C THR A 300 8.75 7.70 7.69
N GLN A 301 8.70 7.90 9.02
CA GLN A 301 7.44 7.93 9.76
C GLN A 301 6.54 9.10 9.32
N ALA A 302 7.11 10.25 8.97
CA ALA A 302 6.34 11.39 8.49
C ALA A 302 5.54 11.04 7.23
N VAL A 303 6.18 10.36 6.26
CA VAL A 303 5.51 9.89 5.04
C VAL A 303 4.49 8.79 5.36
N ALA A 304 4.82 7.84 6.24
CA ALA A 304 3.88 6.78 6.68
C ALA A 304 2.61 7.36 7.33
N SER A 305 2.72 8.47 8.08
CA SER A 305 1.58 9.17 8.66
C SER A 305 0.65 9.80 7.62
N THR A 306 1.09 9.98 6.37
CA THR A 306 0.26 10.50 5.28
C THR A 306 -0.49 9.42 4.49
N LEU A 307 -0.21 8.14 4.76
CA LEU A 307 -0.70 7.03 3.96
C LEU A 307 -2.24 6.94 3.96
N THR A 308 -2.80 6.82 2.76
CA THR A 308 -4.16 6.33 2.51
C THR A 308 -4.07 5.06 1.67
N THR A 309 -5.01 4.13 1.86
CA THR A 309 -5.03 2.84 1.16
C THR A 309 -6.39 2.58 0.53
N ASP A 310 -6.40 2.22 -0.75
CA ASP A 310 -7.59 1.77 -1.46
C ASP A 310 -7.61 0.24 -1.54
N TRP A 311 -8.62 -0.35 -0.93
CA TRP A 311 -8.87 -1.79 -0.91
C TRP A 311 -9.90 -2.14 -1.96
N PHE A 312 -9.80 -3.37 -2.50
CA PHE A 312 -10.67 -3.88 -3.56
C PHE A 312 -10.76 -2.94 -4.78
N TYR A 313 -9.74 -2.13 -5.02
CA TYR A 313 -9.63 -1.27 -6.21
C TYR A 313 -9.24 -2.13 -7.43
N ARG A 314 -10.20 -2.90 -7.92
CA ARG A 314 -10.07 -3.85 -9.03
C ARG A 314 -11.31 -3.75 -9.92
N SER A 315 -11.26 -4.34 -11.11
CA SER A 315 -12.45 -4.39 -11.96
C SER A 315 -13.60 -5.15 -11.27
N GLY A 316 -14.84 -4.77 -11.55
CA GLY A 316 -16.03 -5.43 -11.03
C GLY A 316 -16.24 -6.83 -11.63
N SER A 317 -15.79 -7.01 -12.87
CA SER A 317 -15.72 -8.28 -13.56
C SER A 317 -14.56 -8.27 -14.58
N CYS A 318 -14.08 -9.46 -14.96
CA CYS A 318 -12.98 -9.64 -15.90
C CYS A 318 -13.19 -8.82 -17.20
N GLY A 319 -12.21 -7.97 -17.54
CA GLY A 319 -12.21 -7.19 -18.78
C GLY A 319 -13.09 -5.94 -18.75
N THR A 320 -13.60 -5.55 -17.58
CA THR A 320 -14.38 -4.30 -17.42
C THR A 320 -13.55 -3.19 -16.79
N ALA A 321 -13.76 -1.95 -17.23
CA ALA A 321 -13.14 -0.77 -16.63
C ALA A 321 -13.91 -0.23 -15.41
N THR A 322 -14.94 -0.94 -14.95
CA THR A 322 -15.76 -0.49 -13.82
C THR A 322 -15.10 -0.91 -12.52
N VAL A 323 -14.82 0.05 -11.63
CA VAL A 323 -14.31 -0.23 -10.28
C VAL A 323 -15.30 -1.11 -9.52
N ASN A 324 -14.78 -2.09 -8.79
CA ASN A 324 -15.57 -2.94 -7.91
C ASN A 324 -16.36 -2.09 -6.90
N PRO A 325 -17.69 -2.27 -6.76
CA PRO A 325 -18.51 -1.47 -5.84
C PRO A 325 -18.14 -1.63 -4.36
N ALA A 326 -17.41 -2.69 -4.00
CA ALA A 326 -16.88 -2.88 -2.66
C ALA A 326 -15.57 -2.10 -2.41
N ALA A 327 -15.05 -1.35 -3.39
CA ALA A 327 -13.85 -0.55 -3.22
C ALA A 327 -14.00 0.41 -2.03
N ALA A 328 -13.00 0.40 -1.15
CA ALA A 328 -13.06 1.13 0.10
C ALA A 328 -11.71 1.80 0.38
N ARG A 329 -11.77 3.09 0.71
CA ARG A 329 -10.61 3.86 1.14
C ARG A 329 -10.49 3.83 2.66
N VAL A 330 -9.29 3.60 3.15
CA VAL A 330 -8.91 3.75 4.55
C VAL A 330 -7.90 4.88 4.67
N THR A 331 -8.13 5.77 5.63
CA THR A 331 -7.29 6.94 5.95
C THR A 331 -6.71 6.82 7.36
N GLY A 332 -5.88 7.79 7.76
CA GLY A 332 -5.31 7.87 9.11
C GLY A 332 -3.83 7.50 9.19
N GLY A 333 -3.19 7.11 8.09
CA GLY A 333 -1.76 6.80 8.04
C GLY A 333 -1.38 5.48 8.72
N ALA A 334 -0.08 5.33 8.94
CA ALA A 334 0.51 4.12 9.51
C ALA A 334 1.68 4.45 10.46
N ALA A 335 1.97 3.54 11.38
CA ALA A 335 3.23 3.47 12.10
C ALA A 335 4.28 2.74 11.25
N LEU A 336 5.45 3.34 11.04
CA LEU A 336 6.58 2.71 10.37
C LEU A 336 7.33 1.83 11.37
N LEU A 337 7.34 0.52 11.13
CA LEU A 337 7.95 -0.47 12.01
C LEU A 337 9.37 -0.81 11.58
N TYR A 338 9.59 -0.90 10.28
CA TYR A 338 10.90 -1.18 9.69
C TYR A 338 10.99 -0.60 8.28
N ALA A 339 12.13 0.02 7.97
CA ALA A 339 12.47 0.47 6.63
C ALA A 339 13.95 0.11 6.36
N SER A 340 14.24 -0.43 5.18
CA SER A 340 15.60 -0.79 4.79
C SER A 340 15.81 -0.67 3.29
N ALA A 341 16.86 0.04 2.89
CA ALA A 341 17.30 0.11 1.51
C ALA A 341 17.92 -1.22 1.03
N THR A 342 18.49 -2.03 1.92
CA THR A 342 19.21 -3.28 1.58
C THR A 342 18.34 -4.30 0.87
N THR A 343 17.09 -4.42 1.30
CA THR A 343 16.06 -5.28 0.69
C THR A 343 14.93 -4.46 0.10
N ASP A 344 15.07 -3.13 0.04
CA ASP A 344 14.02 -2.18 -0.31
C ASP A 344 12.69 -2.43 0.42
N THR A 345 12.72 -2.74 1.71
CA THR A 345 11.53 -3.12 2.49
C THR A 345 11.01 -1.95 3.29
N ALA A 346 9.71 -1.67 3.19
CA ALA A 346 8.95 -0.88 4.15
C ALA A 346 7.89 -1.77 4.80
N PHE A 347 7.92 -1.86 6.13
CA PHE A 347 6.96 -2.61 6.91
C PHE A 347 6.31 -1.69 7.94
N MET A 348 4.99 -1.65 7.90
CA MET A 348 4.18 -0.68 8.63
C MET A 348 3.00 -1.37 9.30
N GLN A 349 2.41 -0.71 10.30
CA GLN A 349 1.11 -1.06 10.84
C GLN A 349 0.14 0.08 10.55
N LEU A 350 -0.97 -0.21 9.86
CA LEU A 350 -2.01 0.79 9.63
C LEU A 350 -2.63 1.24 10.95
N ASN A 351 -2.93 2.53 11.09
CA ASN A 351 -3.57 3.06 12.29
C ASN A 351 -5.05 2.66 12.39
N SER A 352 -5.66 2.36 11.24
CA SER A 352 -7.05 1.92 11.10
C SER A 352 -7.09 0.47 10.62
N GLN A 353 -8.12 -0.27 11.04
CA GLN A 353 -8.36 -1.62 10.53
C GLN A 353 -8.65 -1.59 9.02
N ALA A 354 -8.16 -2.60 8.29
CA ALA A 354 -8.57 -2.85 6.92
C ALA A 354 -10.09 -3.19 6.87
N PRO A 355 -10.79 -2.96 5.74
CA PRO A 355 -12.26 -3.07 5.64
C PRO A 355 -12.78 -4.50 5.89
N ALA A 356 -14.10 -4.72 5.89
CA ALA A 356 -14.61 -6.09 5.90
C ALA A 356 -14.25 -6.81 4.58
N GLY A 357 -13.97 -8.11 4.65
CA GLY A 357 -13.71 -8.93 3.45
C GLY A 357 -12.27 -8.94 2.97
N ILE A 358 -11.29 -8.43 3.71
CA ILE A 358 -9.84 -8.60 3.43
C ILE A 358 -9.40 -10.03 3.77
N VAL A 359 -8.30 -10.48 3.16
CA VAL A 359 -7.51 -11.65 3.59
C VAL A 359 -6.10 -11.20 3.99
N TYR A 360 -5.64 -11.56 5.18
CA TYR A 360 -4.26 -11.35 5.59
C TYR A 360 -3.37 -12.39 4.90
N ALA A 361 -2.43 -11.94 4.07
CA ALA A 361 -1.60 -12.85 3.29
C ALA A 361 -0.68 -13.67 4.18
N GLY A 362 -0.55 -14.96 3.85
CA GLY A 362 0.50 -15.80 4.41
C GLY A 362 1.87 -15.36 3.87
N SER A 363 2.93 -15.71 4.58
CA SER A 363 4.31 -15.41 4.17
C SER A 363 5.21 -16.62 4.31
N TYR A 364 6.20 -16.73 3.44
CA TYR A 364 7.19 -17.81 3.45
C TYR A 364 8.59 -17.23 3.54
N PHE A 365 9.35 -17.70 4.52
CA PHE A 365 10.66 -17.17 4.89
C PHE A 365 11.76 -18.25 4.88
N GLY A 366 11.52 -19.39 4.23
CA GLY A 366 12.51 -20.45 4.01
C GLY A 366 13.40 -20.25 2.78
N GLY A 367 13.21 -19.16 2.03
CA GLY A 367 13.95 -18.84 0.80
C GLY A 367 13.42 -19.56 -0.44
N VAL A 368 13.51 -18.90 -1.60
CA VAL A 368 12.94 -19.37 -2.87
C VAL A 368 14.01 -19.59 -3.92
N GLY A 369 14.08 -20.80 -4.47
CA GLY A 369 15.07 -21.19 -5.48
C GLY A 369 14.78 -20.66 -6.90
N VAL A 370 15.83 -20.63 -7.72
CA VAL A 370 15.73 -20.35 -9.16
C VAL A 370 14.80 -21.38 -9.84
N GLY A 371 13.99 -20.91 -10.79
CA GLY A 371 13.00 -21.71 -11.50
C GLY A 371 11.65 -21.80 -10.78
N THR A 372 11.54 -21.31 -9.54
CA THR A 372 10.27 -21.36 -8.81
C THR A 372 9.23 -20.45 -9.46
N ALA A 373 8.07 -21.02 -9.79
CA ALA A 373 6.93 -20.29 -10.31
C ALA A 373 6.24 -19.45 -9.22
N LEU A 374 5.76 -18.28 -9.62
CA LEU A 374 5.15 -17.29 -8.72
C LEU A 374 4.15 -16.41 -9.46
N ALA A 375 3.43 -15.60 -8.68
CA ALA A 375 2.60 -14.53 -9.22
C ALA A 375 2.82 -13.21 -8.47
N GLY A 376 2.75 -12.09 -9.19
CA GLY A 376 2.63 -10.75 -8.61
C GLY A 376 1.19 -10.27 -8.67
N VAL A 377 0.72 -9.58 -7.62
CA VAL A 377 -0.59 -8.91 -7.59
C VAL A 377 -0.37 -7.44 -7.28
N HIS A 378 -0.75 -6.53 -8.18
CA HIS A 378 -0.24 -5.15 -8.14
C HIS A 378 -1.16 -4.12 -8.81
N HIS A 379 -0.86 -2.82 -8.61
CA HIS A 379 -1.54 -1.67 -9.24
C HIS A 379 -0.61 -0.92 -10.21
N PRO A 380 -0.42 -1.42 -11.44
CA PRO A 380 0.41 -0.77 -12.45
C PRO A 380 -0.24 0.54 -12.93
N GLN A 381 0.54 1.61 -13.02
CA GLN A 381 0.11 3.00 -13.25
C GLN A 381 -0.93 3.53 -12.26
N GLY A 382 -1.15 2.83 -11.15
CA GLY A 382 -2.27 3.09 -10.26
C GLY A 382 -3.62 2.58 -10.77
N ASP A 383 -3.67 1.85 -11.89
CA ASP A 383 -4.87 1.25 -12.49
C ASP A 383 -5.48 0.18 -11.56
N LEU A 384 -6.64 -0.34 -11.96
CA LEU A 384 -7.31 -1.51 -11.41
C LEU A 384 -6.31 -2.66 -11.23
N GLN A 385 -6.45 -3.38 -10.12
CA GLN A 385 -5.51 -4.42 -9.74
C GLN A 385 -5.33 -5.49 -10.83
N LYS A 386 -4.07 -5.85 -11.09
CA LYS A 386 -3.65 -6.85 -12.09
C LYS A 386 -2.91 -8.02 -11.44
N VAL A 387 -2.81 -9.12 -12.17
CA VAL A 387 -2.00 -10.30 -11.84
C VAL A 387 -0.94 -10.51 -12.93
N SER A 388 0.26 -10.92 -12.53
CA SER A 388 1.34 -11.32 -13.45
C SER A 388 1.91 -12.66 -13.02
N LEU A 389 2.15 -13.57 -13.96
CA LEU A 389 2.73 -14.88 -13.69
C LEU A 389 4.17 -14.93 -14.15
N GLY A 390 5.03 -15.43 -13.28
CA GLY A 390 6.47 -15.35 -13.43
C GLY A 390 7.20 -16.55 -12.85
N SER A 391 8.52 -16.50 -12.99
CA SER A 391 9.42 -17.41 -12.27
C SER A 391 10.69 -16.68 -11.84
N VAL A 392 11.31 -17.15 -10.76
CA VAL A 392 12.62 -16.67 -10.32
C VAL A 392 13.69 -17.05 -11.36
N GLN A 393 14.38 -16.07 -11.93
CA GLN A 393 15.47 -16.30 -12.88
C GLN A 393 16.83 -16.41 -12.19
N ARG A 394 17.07 -15.59 -11.16
CA ARG A 394 18.33 -15.55 -10.41
C ARG A 394 18.17 -14.79 -9.10
N TYR A 395 19.20 -14.86 -8.26
CA TYR A 395 19.38 -13.93 -7.14
C TYR A 395 20.13 -12.68 -7.59
N SER A 396 19.87 -11.57 -6.92
CA SER A 396 20.52 -10.30 -7.19
C SER A 396 20.78 -9.49 -5.92
N THR A 397 21.71 -8.55 -6.03
CA THR A 397 21.92 -7.48 -5.05
C THR A 397 21.75 -6.16 -5.76
N CYS A 398 20.94 -5.26 -5.19
CA CYS A 398 20.65 -3.96 -5.77
C CYS A 398 21.18 -2.84 -4.86
N VAL A 399 21.87 -1.86 -5.46
CA VAL A 399 22.35 -0.64 -4.81
C VAL A 399 22.02 0.52 -5.74
N ASP A 400 21.39 1.57 -5.21
CA ASP A 400 20.99 2.77 -5.97
C ASP A 400 20.29 2.44 -7.30
N ASN A 401 19.32 1.51 -7.26
CA ASN A 401 18.55 1.01 -8.40
C ASN A 401 19.39 0.33 -9.50
N SER A 402 20.65 0.01 -9.22
CA SER A 402 21.50 -0.85 -10.04
C SER A 402 21.58 -2.25 -9.44
N CYS A 403 21.13 -3.25 -10.19
CA CYS A 403 21.07 -4.63 -9.73
C CYS A 403 22.06 -5.52 -10.47
N ARG A 404 22.80 -6.34 -9.72
CA ARG A 404 23.78 -7.30 -10.25
C ARG A 404 23.41 -8.72 -9.86
N SER A 405 23.82 -9.70 -10.65
CA SER A 405 23.63 -11.12 -10.31
C SER A 405 24.35 -11.44 -8.99
N SER A 406 23.74 -12.31 -8.19
CA SER A 406 24.27 -12.80 -6.93
C SER A 406 23.96 -14.30 -6.77
N ASN A 407 24.31 -14.87 -5.63
CA ASN A 407 23.98 -16.24 -5.23
C ASN A 407 22.89 -16.24 -4.13
N ALA A 408 22.47 -17.43 -3.70
CA ALA A 408 21.41 -17.59 -2.70
C ALA A 408 21.81 -17.11 -1.29
N ASP A 409 23.10 -17.08 -0.97
CA ASP A 409 23.63 -16.70 0.34
C ASP A 409 23.74 -15.17 0.48
N ASP A 410 24.23 -14.51 -0.59
CA ASP A 410 24.53 -13.06 -0.57
C ASP A 410 23.43 -12.18 -1.20
N GLY A 411 22.58 -12.75 -2.07
CA GLY A 411 21.58 -11.99 -2.81
C GLY A 411 20.48 -11.46 -1.89
N THR A 412 20.17 -10.16 -1.96
CA THR A 412 19.07 -9.53 -1.20
C THR A 412 17.78 -9.38 -1.99
N PHE A 413 17.80 -9.73 -3.28
CA PHE A 413 16.68 -9.66 -4.21
C PHE A 413 16.50 -10.97 -4.99
N LEU A 414 15.26 -11.29 -5.33
CA LEU A 414 14.88 -12.24 -6.38
C LEU A 414 14.72 -11.45 -7.68
N THR A 415 15.36 -11.90 -8.75
CA THR A 415 15.07 -11.40 -10.10
C THR A 415 14.01 -12.28 -10.74
N LEU A 416 12.90 -11.66 -11.16
CA LEU A 416 11.75 -12.34 -11.74
C LEU A 416 11.66 -12.02 -13.23
N GLY A 417 11.31 -13.04 -14.02
CA GLY A 417 10.86 -12.86 -15.40
C GLY A 417 9.40 -13.26 -15.53
N TRP A 418 8.64 -12.52 -16.33
CA TRP A 418 7.21 -12.70 -16.50
C TRP A 418 6.88 -13.50 -17.75
N GLN A 419 6.03 -14.52 -17.63
CA GLN A 419 5.43 -15.23 -18.77
C GLN A 419 4.09 -14.60 -19.17
N GLU A 420 3.35 -14.03 -18.20
CA GLU A 420 2.05 -13.38 -18.41
C GLU A 420 1.98 -12.10 -17.56
N GLY A 421 1.48 -11.00 -18.10
CA GLY A 421 1.51 -9.70 -17.42
C GLY A 421 2.93 -9.13 -17.26
N THR A 422 3.05 -7.98 -16.62
CA THR A 422 4.31 -7.28 -16.27
C THR A 422 4.08 -6.45 -15.01
N THR A 423 5.09 -5.75 -14.53
CA THR A 423 4.90 -4.61 -13.62
C THR A 423 5.14 -3.28 -14.32
N GLU A 424 4.65 -2.18 -13.74
CA GLU A 424 4.86 -0.81 -14.21
C GLU A 424 4.98 0.15 -13.01
N GLY A 425 5.15 1.46 -13.26
CA GLY A 425 5.17 2.45 -12.18
C GLY A 425 3.92 2.35 -11.29
N GLY A 426 4.06 2.36 -9.97
CA GLY A 426 2.94 2.14 -9.04
C GLY A 426 2.79 0.69 -8.56
N SER A 427 3.33 -0.29 -9.29
CA SER A 427 3.45 -1.67 -8.83
C SER A 427 4.47 -1.80 -7.68
N SER A 428 5.33 -0.81 -7.47
CA SER A 428 6.33 -0.77 -6.40
C SER A 428 5.75 -1.17 -5.05
N GLY A 429 6.42 -2.06 -4.33
CA GLY A 429 5.97 -2.60 -3.04
C GLY A 429 4.95 -3.74 -3.12
N SER A 430 4.44 -4.09 -4.31
CA SER A 430 3.59 -5.28 -4.49
C SER A 430 4.32 -6.57 -4.13
N ALA A 431 3.61 -7.54 -3.55
CA ALA A 431 4.18 -8.82 -3.20
C ALA A 431 4.26 -9.79 -4.39
N ALA A 432 5.30 -10.62 -4.40
CA ALA A 432 5.35 -11.86 -5.15
C ALA A 432 4.91 -13.03 -4.26
N PHE A 433 4.11 -13.95 -4.84
CA PHE A 433 3.51 -15.07 -4.16
C PHE A 433 3.98 -16.41 -4.75
N VAL A 434 4.59 -17.26 -3.93
CA VAL A 434 4.87 -18.67 -4.29
C VAL A 434 3.66 -19.53 -3.92
N THR A 435 3.42 -20.61 -4.68
CA THR A 435 2.35 -21.57 -4.39
C THR A 435 2.93 -22.84 -3.74
N PHE A 436 2.40 -23.22 -2.56
CA PHE A 436 2.66 -24.51 -1.92
C PHE A 436 1.35 -25.20 -1.58
N GLY A 437 1.13 -26.38 -2.17
CA GLY A 437 -0.18 -27.03 -2.12
C GLY A 437 -1.25 -26.10 -2.71
N GLU A 438 -2.33 -25.88 -1.97
CA GLU A 438 -3.44 -25.01 -2.37
C GLU A 438 -3.29 -23.55 -1.90
N ARG A 439 -2.20 -23.23 -1.19
CA ARG A 439 -1.99 -21.93 -0.55
C ARG A 439 -0.85 -21.16 -1.21
N ARG A 440 -0.90 -19.84 -1.06
CA ARG A 440 0.10 -18.94 -1.62
C ARG A 440 0.67 -18.02 -0.55
N TYR A 441 1.97 -17.74 -0.66
CA TYR A 441 2.73 -17.08 0.39
C TYR A 441 3.61 -15.98 -0.20
N VAL A 442 3.63 -14.83 0.46
CA VAL A 442 4.53 -13.73 0.14
C VAL A 442 5.98 -14.18 0.30
N VAL A 443 6.81 -13.91 -0.72
CA VAL A 443 8.25 -14.23 -0.74
C VAL A 443 9.15 -13.04 -1.05
N GLY A 444 8.55 -11.89 -1.38
CA GLY A 444 9.27 -10.64 -1.57
C GLY A 444 8.37 -9.52 -2.04
N GLN A 445 8.91 -8.31 -2.12
CA GLN A 445 8.18 -7.12 -2.58
C GLN A 445 8.94 -6.35 -3.66
N LEU A 446 8.23 -5.78 -4.64
CA LEU A 446 8.81 -5.17 -5.83
C LEU A 446 9.59 -3.88 -5.51
N LEU A 447 10.86 -3.84 -5.92
CA LEU A 447 11.65 -2.61 -6.09
C LEU A 447 11.32 -1.94 -7.44
N GLY A 448 11.30 -2.73 -8.50
CA GLY A 448 11.10 -2.30 -9.88
C GLY A 448 12.00 -3.09 -10.82
N GLY A 449 12.07 -2.68 -12.08
CA GLY A 449 12.91 -3.35 -13.06
C GLY A 449 12.71 -2.82 -14.47
N THR A 450 13.18 -3.58 -15.45
CA THR A 450 13.12 -3.22 -16.87
C THR A 450 11.92 -3.82 -17.59
N ALA A 451 11.14 -4.67 -16.91
CA ALA A 451 9.97 -5.29 -17.50
C ALA A 451 8.91 -4.23 -17.85
N SER A 452 8.30 -4.38 -19.03
CA SER A 452 7.13 -3.60 -19.44
C SER A 452 6.39 -4.37 -20.53
N CYS A 453 5.22 -3.88 -20.96
CA CYS A 453 4.56 -4.49 -22.12
C CYS A 453 5.36 -4.32 -23.42
N ALA A 454 6.20 -3.29 -23.54
CA ALA A 454 7.10 -3.11 -24.67
C ALA A 454 8.41 -3.93 -24.54
N ALA A 455 8.84 -4.24 -23.31
CA ALA A 455 10.04 -5.00 -23.00
C ALA A 455 9.68 -6.28 -22.22
N ARG A 456 9.09 -7.25 -22.93
CA ARG A 456 8.60 -8.53 -22.34
C ARG A 456 9.72 -9.43 -21.82
N ASP A 457 10.92 -9.30 -22.37
CA ASP A 457 12.13 -9.99 -21.89
C ASP A 457 12.82 -9.25 -20.74
N GLY A 458 12.28 -8.11 -20.33
CA GLY A 458 12.74 -7.38 -19.15
C GLY A 458 12.50 -8.16 -17.86
N VAL A 459 13.18 -7.74 -16.80
CA VAL A 459 13.11 -8.42 -15.49
C VAL A 459 12.77 -7.44 -14.39
N ASP A 460 12.19 -7.95 -13.31
CA ASP A 460 11.88 -7.19 -12.11
C ASP A 460 12.62 -7.73 -10.89
N TYR A 461 12.93 -6.84 -9.96
CA TYR A 461 13.67 -7.14 -8.73
C TYR A 461 12.74 -7.05 -7.53
N TYR A 462 12.64 -8.14 -6.78
CA TYR A 462 11.82 -8.24 -5.57
C TYR A 462 12.73 -8.42 -4.36
N GLY A 463 12.64 -7.51 -3.40
CA GLY A 463 13.36 -7.63 -2.13
C GLY A 463 12.98 -8.91 -1.42
N ARG A 464 13.98 -9.68 -0.97
CA ARG A 464 13.76 -11.00 -0.37
C ARG A 464 13.07 -10.91 0.99
N PHE A 465 11.88 -11.49 1.10
CA PHE A 465 11.13 -11.51 2.36
C PHE A 465 11.85 -12.32 3.44
N ASP A 466 12.49 -13.44 3.11
CA ASP A 466 13.23 -14.25 4.08
C ASP A 466 14.37 -13.47 4.76
N THR A 467 14.97 -12.53 4.03
CA THR A 467 16.05 -11.66 4.55
C THR A 467 15.49 -10.60 5.49
N SER A 468 14.44 -9.88 5.09
CA SER A 468 13.82 -8.86 5.95
C SER A 468 13.08 -9.46 7.16
N TYR A 469 12.50 -10.65 7.01
CA TYR A 469 11.93 -11.46 8.10
C TYR A 469 12.93 -11.76 9.19
N ARG A 470 14.05 -12.41 8.83
CA ARG A 470 15.12 -12.76 9.78
C ARG A 470 15.75 -11.53 10.43
N THR A 471 15.93 -10.46 9.65
CA THR A 471 16.56 -9.22 10.14
C THR A 471 15.68 -8.47 11.13
N ALA A 472 14.37 -8.36 10.88
CA ALA A 472 13.53 -7.45 11.64
C ALA A 472 12.06 -7.89 11.78
N LEU A 473 11.42 -8.34 10.69
CA LEU A 473 9.96 -8.50 10.64
C LEU A 473 9.45 -9.60 11.59
N ARG A 474 10.27 -10.61 11.92
CA ARG A 474 9.93 -11.67 12.89
C ARG A 474 9.46 -11.14 14.24
N ARG A 475 9.95 -9.96 14.67
CA ARG A 475 9.57 -9.32 15.94
C ARG A 475 8.08 -8.98 16.04
N TRP A 476 7.42 -8.76 14.91
CA TRP A 476 6.01 -8.43 14.83
C TRP A 476 5.17 -9.59 14.31
N LEU A 477 5.69 -10.31 13.31
CA LEU A 477 4.96 -11.38 12.65
C LEU A 477 5.03 -12.71 13.40
N ASN A 478 6.02 -12.91 14.29
CA ASN A 478 6.14 -14.12 15.10
C ASN A 478 6.83 -13.82 16.45
N PRO A 479 6.21 -13.01 17.32
CA PRO A 479 6.85 -12.53 18.55
C PRO A 479 7.10 -13.62 19.60
N THR A 480 6.48 -14.79 19.47
CA THR A 480 6.60 -15.91 20.42
C THR A 480 7.64 -16.96 20.00
N ALA A 481 8.16 -16.89 18.76
CA ALA A 481 9.31 -17.70 18.37
C ALA A 481 10.57 -17.13 19.06
N ALA A 482 11.17 -17.92 19.96
CA ALA A 482 12.39 -17.54 20.66
C ALA A 482 13.52 -17.17 19.66
N ASN A 483 14.32 -16.17 20.03
CA ASN A 483 15.34 -15.53 19.19
C ASN A 483 16.36 -16.47 18.54
#